data_AF-A0A938B391-F1
#
_entry.id   AF-A0A938B391-F1
#
_cell.length_a   1.000
_cell.length_b   1.000
_cell.length_c   1.000
_cell.angle_alpha   90.00
_cell.angle_beta   90.00
_cell.angle_gamma   90.00
#
_symmetry.space_group_name_H-M   'P 1'
#
loop_
_entity.id
_entity.type
_entity.pdbx_description
1 polymer ?
#
loop_
_entity_poly.entity_id
_entity_poly.type
_entity_poly.pdbx_seq_one_letter_code
_entity_poly.pdbx_strand_id
1 'polypeptide(L)' 'MAASEGITLEHLQALAAQVGMQLTTAELEHLKPMYDLYAAQLRVIHDLDLAAEDLAVVYSPTWDPQS' A
#
# COMPACT_ATOMS: atom_id res chain seq x y z
N MET A 1 -10.14 -3.40 19.99
CA MET A 1 -10.81 -3.16 18.68
C MET A 1 -10.34 -1.80 18.21
N ALA A 2 -9.20 -1.74 17.52
CA ALA A 2 -8.66 -0.47 17.05
C ALA A 2 -9.58 0.04 15.94
N ALA A 3 -10.19 1.21 16.17
CA ALA A 3 -10.94 1.90 15.14
C ALA A 3 -10.00 2.07 13.95
N SER A 4 -10.34 1.48 12.82
CA SER A 4 -9.69 1.76 11.56
C SER A 4 -9.80 3.27 11.37
N GLU A 5 -8.71 4.01 11.49
CA GLU A 5 -8.58 5.30 10.81
C GLU A 5 -8.75 5.00 9.33
N GLY A 6 -10.01 4.98 8.91
CA GLY A 6 -10.43 4.89 7.52
C GLY A 6 -10.15 6.24 6.90
N ILE A 7 -9.68 6.24 5.66
CA ILE A 7 -9.41 7.48 4.95
C ILE A 7 -10.69 8.29 4.79
N THR A 8 -10.57 9.63 4.86
CA THR A 8 -11.69 10.54 4.60
C THR A 8 -12.05 10.52 3.11
N LEU A 9 -13.28 10.93 2.76
CA LEU A 9 -13.71 11.03 1.36
C LEU A 9 -12.84 12.00 0.55
N GLU A 10 -12.36 13.08 1.17
CA GLU A 10 -11.44 14.04 0.54
C GLU A 10 -10.11 13.37 0.16
N HIS A 11 -9.61 12.47 1.01
CA HIS A 11 -8.39 11.72 0.74
C HIS A 11 -8.60 10.69 -0.39
N LEU A 12 -9.76 10.02 -0.40
CA LEU A 12 -10.14 9.10 -1.48
C LEU A 12 -10.29 9.84 -2.82
N GLN A 13 -10.83 11.06 -2.79
CA GLN A 13 -10.95 11.92 -3.96
C GLN A 13 -9.57 12.36 -4.49
N ALA A 14 -8.65 12.72 -3.60
CA ALA A 14 -7.28 13.06 -3.99
C ALA A 14 -6.57 11.85 -4.64
N LEU A 15 -6.75 10.64 -4.10
CA LEU A 15 -6.21 9.41 -4.69
C LEU A 15 -6.81 9.11 -6.06
N ALA A 16 -8.13 9.24 -6.21
CA ALA A 16 -8.81 9.07 -7.50
C ALA A 16 -8.29 10.06 -8.55
N ALA A 17 -8.11 11.33 -8.16
CA ALA A 17 -7.56 12.36 -9.04
C ALA A 17 -6.12 12.05 -9.49
N GLN A 18 -5.27 11.49 -8.61
CA GLN A 18 -3.89 11.11 -8.97
C GLN A 18 -3.82 10.03 -10.06
N VAL A 19 -4.78 9.11 -10.08
CA VAL A 19 -4.87 8.07 -11.13
C VAL A 19 -5.71 8.51 -12.32
N GLY A 20 -6.10 9.80 -12.39
CA GLY A 20 -6.88 10.36 -13.48
C GLY A 20 -8.36 9.97 -13.47
N MET A 21 -8.86 9.41 -12.36
CA MET A 21 -10.28 9.10 -12.17
C MET A 21 -11.03 10.32 -11.65
N GLN A 22 -11.95 10.83 -12.47
CA GLN A 22 -12.89 11.88 -12.09
C GLN A 22 -14.16 11.23 -11.54
N LEU A 23 -14.16 10.90 -10.25
CA LEU A 23 -15.32 10.30 -9.58
C LEU A 23 -16.20 11.36 -8.95
N THR A 24 -17.51 11.17 -9.03
CA THR A 24 -18.50 11.96 -8.31
C THR A 24 -18.53 11.58 -6.82
N THR A 25 -19.09 12.44 -5.97
CA THR A 25 -19.21 12.18 -4.53
C THR A 25 -19.96 10.88 -4.24
N ALA A 26 -21.02 10.58 -4.99
CA ALA A 26 -21.80 9.35 -4.83
C ALA A 26 -21.01 8.09 -5.20
N GLU A 27 -20.16 8.15 -6.23
CA GLU A 27 -19.28 7.04 -6.61
C GLU A 27 -18.17 6.84 -5.57
N LEU A 28 -17.62 7.92 -5.01
CA LEU A 28 -16.64 7.85 -3.92
C LEU A 28 -17.23 7.25 -2.65
N GLU A 29 -18.47 7.60 -2.30
CA GLU A 29 -19.19 6.99 -1.18
C GLU A 29 -19.42 5.49 -1.38
N HIS A 30 -19.67 5.06 -2.61
CA HIS A 30 -19.79 3.64 -2.94
C HIS A 30 -18.45 2.91 -2.94
N LEU A 31 -17.37 3.57 -3.37
CA LEU A 31 -16.02 3.00 -3.44
C LEU A 31 -15.37 2.90 -2.05
N LYS A 32 -15.68 3.83 -1.14
CA LYS A 32 -15.11 3.90 0.21
C LYS A 32 -15.19 2.58 1.00
N PRO A 33 -16.33 1.89 1.13
CA PRO A 33 -16.40 0.62 1.86
C PRO A 33 -15.54 -0.48 1.23
N MET A 34 -15.39 -0.50 -0.10
CA MET A 34 -14.48 -1.44 -0.77
C MET A 34 -13.02 -1.11 -0.43
N TYR A 35 -12.66 0.18 -0.50
CA TYR A 35 -11.32 0.63 -0.13
C TYR A 35 -10.99 0.28 1.32
N ASP A 36 -11.91 0.53 2.25
CA ASP A 36 -11.71 0.25 3.67
C ASP A 36 -11.51 -1.26 3.95
N LEU A 37 -12.18 -2.14 3.19
CA LEU A 37 -11.99 -3.59 3.27
C LEU A 37 -10.56 -3.99 2.85
N TYR A 38 -10.08 -3.50 1.71
CA TYR A 38 -8.73 -3.80 1.23
C TYR A 38 -7.66 -3.18 2.12
N ALA A 39 -7.89 -1.95 2.61
CA ALA A 39 -6.98 -1.28 3.53
C ALA A 39 -6.78 -2.07 4.83
N ALA A 40 -7.83 -2.72 5.35
CA ALA A 40 -7.72 -3.60 6.50
C ALA A 40 -6.88 -4.85 6.20
N GLN A 41 -7.07 -5.47 5.03
CA GLN A 41 -6.29 -6.64 4.60
C GLN A 41 -4.81 -6.30 4.36
N LEU A 42 -4.52 -5.17 3.73
CA LEU A 42 -3.16 -4.67 3.54
C LEU A 42 -2.44 -4.39 4.85
N ARG A 43 -3.18 -3.92 5.88
CA ARG A 43 -2.61 -3.68 7.21
C ARG A 43 -2.07 -4.97 7.83
N VAL A 44 -2.77 -6.10 7.64
CA VAL A 44 -2.30 -7.41 8.11
C VAL A 44 -0.98 -7.81 7.47
N ILE A 45 -0.78 -7.48 6.18
CA ILE A 45 0.47 -7.79 5.47
C ILE A 45 1.61 -6.90 5.98
N HIS A 46 1.35 -5.61 6.20
CA HIS A 46 2.36 -4.68 6.70
C HIS A 46 2.70 -4.85 8.19
N ASP A 47 1.83 -5.49 8.96
CA ASP A 47 2.08 -5.82 10.38
C ASP A 47 2.88 -7.12 10.54
N LEU A 48 3.19 -7.82 9.44
CA LEU A 48 4.10 -8.96 9.47
C LEU A 48 5.51 -8.45 9.74
N ASP A 49 6.05 -8.85 10.89
CA ASP A 49 7.48 -8.74 11.16
C ASP A 49 8.21 -9.69 10.22
N LEU A 50 8.69 -9.13 9.10
CA LEU A 50 9.60 -9.77 8.18
C LEU A 50 10.95 -9.85 8.90
N ALA A 51 11.08 -10.79 9.83
CA ALA A 51 12.30 -11.08 10.56
C ALA A 51 13.46 -11.04 9.56
N ALA A 52 14.29 -10.00 9.68
CA ALA A 52 15.21 -9.52 8.65
C ALA A 52 16.42 -10.46 8.41
N GLU A 53 16.28 -11.74 8.70
CA GLU A 53 17.38 -12.70 8.69
C GLU A 53 17.69 -13.25 7.27
N ASP A 54 16.75 -13.21 6.32
CA ASP A 54 16.96 -13.86 5.00
C ASP A 54 16.93 -12.92 3.77
N LEU A 55 16.67 -11.62 3.93
CA LEU A 55 16.54 -10.70 2.79
C LEU A 55 17.83 -9.93 2.43
N ALA A 56 18.92 -10.18 3.15
CA ALA A 56 20.23 -9.71 2.78
C ALA A 56 20.90 -10.70 1.82
N VAL A 57 20.43 -10.77 0.57
CA VAL A 57 21.26 -11.32 -0.50
C VAL A 57 22.40 -10.34 -0.72
N VAL A 58 23.52 -10.56 -0.02
CA VAL A 58 24.76 -9.82 -0.23
C VAL A 58 25.30 -10.23 -1.59
N TYR A 59 24.93 -9.49 -2.62
CA TYR A 59 25.60 -9.58 -3.91
C TYR A 59 27.05 -9.14 -3.72
N SER A 60 27.96 -10.11 -3.71
CA SER A 60 29.39 -9.87 -3.72
C SER A 60 29.83 -9.88 -5.18
N PRO A 61 29.99 -8.72 -5.85
CA PRO A 61 30.54 -8.71 -7.20
C PRO A 61 31.97 -9.22 -7.13
N THR A 62 32.20 -10.48 -7.50
CA THR A 62 33.52 -10.92 -7.95
C THR A 62 33.73 -10.32 -9.33
N TRP A 63 34.09 -9.03 -9.35
CA TRP A 63 34.73 -8.45 -10.51
C TRP A 63 36.10 -9.12 -10.61
N ASP A 64 36.25 -10.02 -11.57
CA ASP A 64 37.54 -10.62 -11.92
C ASP A 64 38.32 -9.56 -12.74
N PRO A 65 39.30 -8.84 -12.15
CA PRO A 65 40.08 -7.88 -12.90
C PRO A 65 41.20 -8.64 -13.62
N GLN A 66 40.88 -9.08 -14.84
CA GLN A 66 41.78 -9.46 -15.93
C GLN A 66 42.91 -10.48 -15.67
N SER A 67 42.92 -11.54 -16.48
CA SER A 67 44.14 -12.12 -17.03
C SER A 67 43.92 -12.52 -18.48
#